data_AF-A0A6J8AAW0-F1
#
_entry.id   AF-A0A6J8AAW0-F1
#
_cell.length_a   1.000
_cell.length_b   1.000
_cell.length_c   1.000
_cell.angle_alpha   90.00
_cell.angle_beta   90.00
_cell.angle_gamma   90.00
#
_symmetry.space_group_name_H-M   'P 1'
#
loop_
_entity.id
_entity.type
_entity.pdbx_description
1 polymer ?
#
loop_
_entity_poly.entity_id
_entity_poly.type
_entity_poly.pdbx_seq_one_letter_code
_entity_poly.pdbx_strand_id
1 'polypeptide(L)'
;MLINFKGVNLRSGQQGIFPSMYATDLQFLEEETEDEDGSWRFQLRFLGSVEVNGHKGDEVLCQAINKVALSRRSQKSSVPPPLCTVEISQYGIRMLDKSKTGHEDTDFTHFFALKNISFCGCHPRKDKYFAFITKHPKLYRFACHVFLGEKSTRQVNDALGQAFKRFYQEYMALTHPTEDIYME
;
A
#
# COMPACT_ATOMS: atom_id res chain seq x y z
N MET A 1 2.87 17.27 -5.40
CA MET A 1 3.99 17.68 -6.27
C MET A 1 3.88 16.82 -7.52
N LEU A 2 3.42 17.38 -8.64
CA LEU A 2 3.29 16.63 -9.90
C LEU A 2 4.70 16.40 -10.44
N ILE A 3 5.11 15.13 -10.53
CA ILE A 3 6.38 14.76 -11.16
C ILE A 3 6.16 14.95 -12.66
N ASN A 4 6.96 15.81 -13.28
CA ASN A 4 6.91 16.10 -14.71
C ASN A 4 8.07 15.35 -15.37
N PHE A 5 7.79 14.52 -16.38
CA PHE A 5 8.84 13.85 -17.14
C PHE A 5 9.26 14.73 -18.31
N LYS A 6 10.57 14.88 -18.51
CA LYS A 6 11.10 15.51 -19.72
C LYS A 6 11.26 14.42 -20.78
N GLY A 7 10.77 14.68 -21.98
CA GLY A 7 10.98 13.79 -23.12
C GLY A 7 11.32 14.59 -24.38
N VAL A 8 11.75 13.88 -25.42
CA VAL A 8 12.14 14.48 -26.70
C VAL A 8 11.12 14.10 -27.76
N ASN A 9 10.60 15.08 -28.49
CA ASN A 9 9.81 14.83 -29.68
C ASN A 9 10.71 14.20 -30.75
N LEU A 10 10.51 12.91 -31.05
CA LEU A 10 11.36 12.16 -31.97
C LEU A 10 11.29 12.64 -33.43
N ARG A 11 10.26 13.43 -33.80
CA ARG A 11 10.12 14.02 -35.13
C ARG A 11 10.87 15.35 -35.28
N SER A 12 10.89 16.18 -34.23
CA SER A 12 11.47 17.54 -34.29
C SER A 12 12.74 17.74 -33.45
N GLY A 13 13.11 16.76 -32.62
CA GLY A 13 14.24 16.84 -31.70
C GLY A 13 14.04 17.79 -30.51
N GLN A 14 12.86 18.41 -30.38
CA GLN A 14 12.60 19.39 -29.33
C GLN A 14 12.30 18.71 -27.98
N GLN A 15 12.85 19.27 -26.89
CA GLN A 15 12.57 18.80 -25.53
C GLN A 15 11.27 19.41 -25.01
N GLY A 16 10.37 18.56 -24.50
CA GLY A 16 9.08 18.96 -23.94
C GLY A 16 8.83 18.34 -22.56
N ILE A 17 7.89 18.93 -21.83
CA ILE A 17 7.37 18.35 -20.59
C ILE A 17 6.18 17.47 -20.95
N PHE A 18 6.30 16.17 -20.68
CA PHE A 18 5.18 15.25 -20.73
C PHE A 18 4.56 15.20 -19.33
N PRO A 19 3.24 15.45 -19.21
CA PRO A 19 2.53 15.09 -17.99
C PRO A 19 2.83 13.64 -17.64
N SER A 20 3.07 13.35 -16.36
CA SER A 20 3.35 11.99 -15.87
C SER A 20 2.22 10.99 -16.13
N MET A 21 1.04 11.46 -16.54
CA MET A 21 0.00 10.60 -17.10
C MET A 21 0.38 9.96 -18.44
N TYR A 22 1.16 10.64 -19.28
CA TYR A 22 1.45 10.21 -20.67
C TYR A 22 2.84 9.61 -20.85
N ALA A 23 3.71 9.73 -19.85
CA ALA A 23 5.06 9.18 -19.87
C ALA A 23 5.29 8.40 -18.58
N THR A 24 5.37 7.08 -18.69
CA THR A 24 5.82 6.20 -17.60
C THR A 24 7.20 5.67 -17.98
N ASP A 25 8.17 5.86 -17.10
CA ASP A 25 9.51 5.34 -17.30
C ASP A 25 9.49 3.81 -17.13
N LEU A 26 9.90 3.09 -18.19
CA LEU A 26 9.91 1.63 -18.28
C LEU A 26 10.83 1.00 -17.23
N GLN A 27 11.81 1.74 -16.71
CA GLN A 27 12.72 1.25 -15.66
C GLN A 27 12.01 1.08 -14.30
N PHE A 28 10.82 1.67 -14.09
CA PHE A 28 10.02 1.46 -12.87
C PHE A 28 9.22 0.15 -12.86
N LEU A 29 9.28 -0.65 -13.93
CA LEU A 29 8.61 -1.96 -14.04
C LEU A 29 9.55 -3.15 -13.79
N GLU A 30 10.87 -2.93 -13.71
CA GLU A 30 11.85 -4.02 -13.75
C GLU A 30 12.47 -4.43 -12.40
N GLU A 31 12.07 -3.82 -11.29
CA GLU A 31 12.57 -4.22 -9.98
C GLU A 31 11.44 -4.31 -8.98
N GLU A 32 10.68 -5.40 -8.98
CA GLU A 32 10.04 -5.93 -7.77
C GLU A 32 9.43 -7.30 -8.07
N THR A 33 9.38 -8.17 -7.07
CA THR A 33 8.86 -9.54 -7.11
C THR A 33 7.35 -9.55 -7.33
N GLU A 34 6.93 -9.15 -8.52
CA GLU A 34 5.56 -9.27 -8.98
C GLU A 34 5.31 -10.74 -9.31
N ASP A 35 4.39 -11.37 -8.58
CA ASP A 35 3.90 -12.70 -8.98
C ASP A 35 3.18 -12.56 -10.34
N GLU A 36 3.08 -13.62 -11.15
CA GLU A 36 2.47 -13.56 -12.49
C GLU A 36 1.02 -12.99 -12.53
N ASP A 37 0.36 -12.91 -11.37
CA ASP A 37 -0.97 -12.34 -11.17
C ASP A 37 -0.98 -10.82 -10.84
N GLY A 38 0.17 -10.15 -10.92
CA GLY A 38 0.27 -8.71 -10.67
C GLY A 38 0.11 -8.30 -9.20
N SER A 39 0.49 -9.20 -8.28
CA SER A 39 0.41 -8.96 -6.83
C SER A 39 1.75 -9.24 -6.12
N TRP A 40 1.98 -8.54 -5.02
CA TRP A 40 3.15 -8.70 -4.16
C TRP A 40 2.78 -9.36 -2.84
N ARG A 41 3.59 -10.31 -2.36
CA ARG A 41 3.32 -11.05 -1.12
C ARG A 41 4.43 -10.90 -0.09
N PHE A 42 4.05 -10.55 1.14
CA PHE A 42 4.97 -10.33 2.25
C PHE A 42 4.54 -11.13 3.48
N GLN A 43 5.51 -11.65 4.25
CA GLN A 43 5.24 -12.26 5.56
C GLN A 43 5.48 -11.23 6.66
N LEU A 44 4.42 -10.83 7.37
CA LEU A 44 4.47 -9.83 8.43
C LEU A 44 3.74 -10.30 9.67
N ARG A 45 4.12 -9.78 10.83
CA ARG A 45 3.39 -10.01 12.09
C ARG A 45 2.38 -8.90 12.31
N PHE A 46 1.11 -9.24 12.40
CA PHE A 46 0.06 -8.27 12.71
C PHE A 46 0.05 -7.96 14.21
N LEU A 47 0.29 -6.70 14.57
CA LEU A 47 0.36 -6.28 15.97
C LEU A 47 -0.99 -5.82 16.52
N GLY A 48 -1.84 -5.27 15.65
CA GLY A 48 -3.18 -4.82 15.99
C GLY A 48 -3.63 -3.63 15.15
N SER A 49 -4.87 -3.20 15.39
CA SER A 49 -5.46 -1.99 14.81
C SER A 49 -5.86 -1.02 15.90
N VAL A 50 -5.75 0.28 15.63
CA VAL A 50 -6.14 1.32 16.57
C VAL A 50 -6.80 2.48 15.85
N GLU A 51 -7.84 3.04 16.46
CA GLU A 51 -8.47 4.26 15.97
C GLU A 51 -7.49 5.45 16.05
N VAL A 52 -7.49 6.26 15.00
CA VAL A 52 -6.64 7.46 14.86
C VAL A 52 -7.48 8.68 14.48
N ASN A 53 -7.00 9.86 14.88
CA ASN A 53 -7.71 11.12 14.66
C ASN A 53 -7.42 11.77 13.30
N GLY A 54 -6.52 11.19 12.51
CA GLY A 54 -6.08 11.73 11.21
C GLY A 54 -6.03 10.66 10.14
N HIS A 55 -6.30 11.05 8.90
CA HIS A 55 -6.32 10.16 7.74
C HIS A 55 -4.95 9.97 7.09
N LYS A 56 -3.95 10.80 7.44
CA LYS A 56 -2.61 10.79 6.85
C LYS A 56 -1.57 11.44 7.76
N GLY A 57 -0.30 11.19 7.45
CA GLY A 57 0.86 11.84 8.06
C GLY A 57 1.66 10.91 8.96
N ASP A 58 2.99 11.07 8.91
CA ASP A 58 3.93 10.24 9.65
C ASP A 58 3.74 10.32 11.16
N GLU A 59 3.33 11.48 11.68
CA GLU A 59 3.06 11.65 13.10
C GLU A 59 1.91 10.75 13.57
N VAL A 60 0.78 10.74 12.84
CA VAL A 60 -0.38 9.91 13.14
C VAL A 60 0.00 8.43 13.08
N LEU A 61 0.75 8.04 12.06
CA LEU A 61 1.23 6.68 11.86
C LEU A 61 2.18 6.25 13.00
N CYS A 62 3.15 7.09 13.36
CA CYS A 62 4.09 6.83 14.45
C CYS A 62 3.40 6.73 15.81
N GLN A 63 2.44 7.62 16.11
CA GLN A 63 1.65 7.58 17.34
C GLN A 63 0.88 6.26 17.45
N ALA A 64 0.23 5.83 16.37
CA ALA A 64 -0.51 4.56 16.32
C ALA A 64 0.41 3.35 16.55
N ILE A 65 1.55 3.30 15.86
CA ILE A 65 2.56 2.24 16.01
C ILE A 65 3.03 2.17 17.47
N ASN A 66 3.38 3.31 18.06
CA ASN A 66 3.84 3.38 19.44
C ASN A 66 2.76 2.90 20.42
N LYS A 67 1.51 3.32 20.23
CA LYS A 67 0.37 2.91 21.06
C LYS A 67 0.15 1.40 21.02
N VAL A 68 0.13 0.79 19.83
CA VAL A 68 -0.03 -0.66 19.67
C VAL A 68 1.16 -1.42 20.27
N ALA A 69 2.38 -0.98 19.99
CA ALA A 69 3.58 -1.62 20.51
C ALA A 69 3.70 -1.54 22.04
N LEU A 70 3.29 -0.42 22.64
CA LEU A 70 3.22 -0.24 24.10
C LEU A 70 2.17 -1.17 24.72
N SER A 71 0.95 -1.17 24.19
CA SER A 71 -0.15 -2.03 24.67
C SER A 71 0.29 -3.49 24.73
N ARG A 72 0.95 -3.99 23.67
CA ARG A 72 1.42 -5.38 23.59
C ARG A 72 2.50 -5.70 24.63
N ARG A 73 3.44 -4.78 24.88
CA ARG A 73 4.46 -4.93 25.93
C ARG A 73 3.84 -4.97 27.33
N SER A 74 2.86 -4.10 27.59
CA SER A 74 2.18 -4.01 28.89
C SER A 74 1.34 -5.24 29.19
N GLN A 75 0.72 -5.86 28.20
CA GLN A 75 -0.15 -7.03 28.39
C GLN A 75 0.59 -8.32 28.78
N LYS A 76 1.95 -8.33 28.82
CA LYS A 76 2.78 -9.53 29.09
C LYS A 76 2.29 -10.80 28.38
N SER A 77 1.68 -10.64 27.20
CA SER A 77 1.14 -11.76 26.44
C SER A 77 2.30 -12.64 25.99
N SER A 78 2.37 -13.86 26.49
CA SER A 78 3.33 -14.88 26.03
C SER A 78 3.07 -15.30 24.58
N VAL A 79 1.86 -15.03 24.07
CA VAL A 79 1.47 -15.39 22.71
C VAL A 79 2.09 -14.40 21.72
N PRO A 80 2.96 -14.86 20.79
CA PRO A 80 3.56 -14.01 19.78
C PRO A 80 2.47 -13.45 18.85
N PRO A 81 2.66 -12.25 18.26
CA PRO A 81 1.71 -11.73 17.28
C PRO A 81 1.58 -12.69 16.08
N PRO A 82 0.35 -12.88 15.56
CA PRO A 82 0.09 -13.82 14.48
C PRO A 82 0.91 -13.42 13.25
N LEU A 83 1.50 -14.43 12.61
CA LEU A 83 2.19 -14.26 11.32
C LEU A 83 1.15 -14.37 10.22
N CYS A 84 1.04 -13.33 9.40
CA CYS A 84 0.12 -13.27 8.27
C CYS A 84 0.85 -13.06 6.95
N THR A 85 0.29 -13.62 5.88
CA THR A 85 0.64 -13.20 4.51
C THR A 85 -0.12 -11.92 4.20
N VAL A 86 0.60 -10.89 3.80
CA VAL A 86 0.04 -9.64 3.27
C VAL A 86 0.25 -9.65 1.76
N GLU A 87 -0.85 -9.76 1.02
CA GLU A 87 -0.90 -9.70 -0.43
C GLU A 87 -1.39 -8.29 -0.85
N ILE A 88 -0.64 -7.64 -1.73
CA ILE A 88 -0.89 -6.28 -2.20
C ILE A 88 -1.13 -6.33 -3.70
N SER A 89 -2.23 -5.74 -4.16
CA SER A 89 -2.54 -5.57 -5.58
C SER A 89 -3.22 -4.22 -5.82
N GLN A 90 -3.49 -3.88 -7.08
CA GLN A 90 -4.22 -2.66 -7.44
C GLN A 90 -5.63 -2.58 -6.83
N TYR A 91 -6.21 -3.72 -6.43
CA TYR A 91 -7.52 -3.76 -5.79
C TYR A 91 -7.48 -3.45 -4.29
N GLY A 92 -6.36 -3.76 -3.61
CA GLY A 92 -6.24 -3.58 -2.18
C GLY A 92 -5.22 -4.49 -1.50
N ILE A 93 -5.34 -4.57 -0.18
CA ILE A 93 -4.50 -5.41 0.67
C ILE A 93 -5.34 -6.57 1.19
N ARG A 94 -4.90 -7.80 0.93
CA ARG A 94 -5.46 -9.02 1.52
C ARG A 94 -4.52 -9.56 2.59
N MET A 95 -5.04 -9.76 3.80
CA MET A 95 -4.34 -10.43 4.89
C MET A 95 -4.84 -11.86 5.02
N LEU A 96 -3.93 -12.83 5.08
CA LEU A 96 -4.23 -14.24 5.36
C LEU A 96 -3.54 -14.66 6.66
N ASP A 97 -4.30 -15.15 7.64
CA ASP A 97 -3.78 -15.67 8.90
C ASP A 97 -3.38 -17.15 8.76
N LYS A 98 -2.06 -17.43 8.79
CA LYS A 98 -1.52 -18.79 8.68
C LYS A 98 -1.59 -19.60 9.98
N SER A 99 -2.05 -19.03 11.09
CA SER A 99 -2.09 -19.73 12.38
C SER A 99 -3.29 -20.68 12.53
N LYS A 100 -4.26 -20.63 11.62
CA LYS A 100 -5.50 -21.43 11.67
C LYS A 100 -5.53 -22.56 10.64
N THR A 101 -4.41 -23.23 10.38
CA THR A 101 -4.30 -24.35 9.43
C THR A 101 -4.88 -25.67 9.97
N GLY A 102 -6.01 -25.61 10.68
CA GLY A 102 -6.72 -26.78 11.20
C GLY A 102 -8.03 -26.97 10.44
N HIS A 103 -8.01 -27.80 9.39
CA HIS A 103 -9.12 -28.56 8.80
C HIS A 103 -10.54 -27.93 8.69
N GLU A 104 -10.66 -26.61 8.64
CA GLU A 104 -11.91 -25.92 8.31
C GLU A 104 -11.54 -24.82 7.32
N ASP A 105 -12.10 -24.90 6.12
CA ASP A 105 -11.77 -24.24 4.85
C ASP A 105 -11.97 -22.69 4.84
N THR A 106 -11.67 -22.04 5.96
CA THR A 106 -11.87 -20.61 6.18
C THR A 106 -10.58 -19.98 6.67
N ASP A 107 -9.60 -19.88 5.76
CA ASP A 107 -8.52 -18.91 5.91
C ASP A 107 -9.16 -17.56 6.26
N PHE A 108 -8.95 -17.06 7.49
CA PHE A 108 -9.51 -15.79 7.91
C PHE A 108 -8.86 -14.68 7.09
N THR A 109 -9.54 -14.28 6.03
CA THR A 109 -9.09 -13.25 5.11
C THR A 109 -9.68 -11.90 5.51
N HIS A 110 -8.82 -10.90 5.70
CA HIS A 110 -9.25 -9.51 5.80
C HIS A 110 -8.84 -8.80 4.53
N PHE A 111 -9.79 -8.15 3.86
CA PHE A 111 -9.52 -7.39 2.64
C PHE A 111 -9.78 -5.89 2.85
N PHE A 112 -8.78 -5.09 2.54
CA PHE A 112 -8.83 -3.63 2.60
C PHE A 112 -8.73 -3.09 1.19
N ALA A 113 -9.89 -2.72 0.62
CA ALA A 113 -9.94 -2.13 -0.71
C ALA A 113 -9.08 -0.86 -0.78
N LEU A 114 -8.28 -0.72 -1.82
CA LEU A 114 -7.29 0.35 -1.94
C LEU A 114 -7.93 1.74 -1.87
N LYS A 115 -9.14 1.90 -2.44
CA LYS A 115 -9.95 3.13 -2.35
C LYS A 115 -10.26 3.61 -0.92
N ASN A 116 -10.16 2.72 0.07
CA ASN A 116 -10.40 3.04 1.48
C ASN A 116 -9.10 3.26 2.25
N ILE A 117 -7.93 3.01 1.66
CA ILE A 117 -6.62 3.23 2.29
C ILE A 117 -6.20 4.67 2.00
N SER A 118 -6.03 5.47 3.04
CA SER A 118 -5.75 6.90 2.92
C SER A 118 -4.28 7.26 3.08
N PHE A 119 -3.49 6.39 3.72
CA PHE A 119 -2.06 6.59 3.95
C PHE A 119 -1.36 5.28 4.31
N CYS A 120 -0.08 5.15 3.98
CA CYS A 120 0.78 4.05 4.44
C CYS A 120 2.19 4.56 4.68
N GLY A 121 2.98 3.81 5.45
CA GLY A 121 4.36 4.18 5.72
C GLY A 121 5.10 3.21 6.62
N CYS A 122 6.42 3.30 6.57
CA CYS A 122 7.32 2.69 7.52
C CYS A 122 7.64 3.66 8.67
N HIS A 123 7.92 3.15 9.87
CA HIS A 123 8.35 4.01 10.97
C HIS A 123 9.76 4.58 10.71
N PRO A 124 9.98 5.92 10.73
CA PRO A 124 11.23 6.55 10.27
C PRO A 124 12.52 6.07 10.98
N ARG A 125 12.39 5.72 12.26
CA ARG A 125 13.51 5.23 13.10
C ARG A 125 13.50 3.72 13.34
N LYS A 126 12.44 3.01 12.90
CA LYS A 126 12.20 1.60 13.19
C LYS A 126 11.59 0.96 11.95
N ASP A 127 12.37 0.91 10.89
CA ASP A 127 11.94 0.54 9.54
C ASP A 127 11.34 -0.87 9.40
N LYS A 128 11.48 -1.73 10.40
CA LYS A 128 10.75 -3.00 10.51
C LYS A 128 9.25 -2.84 10.77
N TYR A 129 8.79 -1.67 11.20
CA TYR A 129 7.37 -1.40 11.37
C TYR A 129 6.80 -0.83 10.08
N PHE A 130 5.70 -1.42 9.65
CA PHE A 130 4.85 -0.96 8.57
C PHE A 130 3.45 -0.71 9.10
N ALA A 131 2.78 0.31 8.60
CA ALA A 131 1.39 0.52 8.89
C ALA A 131 0.66 1.20 7.72
N PHE A 132 -0.65 1.01 7.68
CA PHE A 132 -1.53 1.75 6.79
C PHE A 132 -2.79 2.22 7.52
N ILE A 133 -3.37 3.31 7.04
CA ILE A 133 -4.55 3.95 7.58
C ILE A 133 -5.71 3.68 6.63
N THR A 134 -6.84 3.21 7.17
CA THR A 134 -8.09 3.07 6.44
C THR A 134 -9.13 4.07 6.92
N LYS A 135 -9.96 4.52 5.98
CA LYS A 135 -11.17 5.31 6.25
C LYS A 135 -12.37 4.39 6.40
N HIS A 136 -13.18 4.63 7.42
CA HIS A 136 -14.46 3.94 7.58
C HIS A 136 -15.40 4.28 6.41
N PRO A 137 -16.05 3.29 5.76
CA PRO A 137 -16.83 3.53 4.53
C PRO A 137 -17.97 4.54 4.66
N LYS A 138 -18.54 4.67 5.87
CA LYS A 138 -19.73 5.51 6.14
C LYS A 138 -19.48 6.66 7.11
N LEU A 139 -18.36 6.65 7.83
CA LEU A 139 -18.11 7.55 8.95
C LEU A 139 -16.78 8.27 8.74
N TYR A 140 -16.65 9.48 9.26
CA TYR A 140 -15.38 10.19 9.29
C TYR A 140 -14.50 9.68 10.44
N ARG A 141 -14.17 8.38 10.38
CA ARG A 141 -13.34 7.66 11.35
C ARG A 141 -12.23 6.92 10.62
N PHE A 142 -11.09 6.78 11.28
CA PHE A 142 -9.90 6.20 10.70
C PHE A 142 -9.31 5.14 11.62
N ALA A 143 -8.78 4.07 11.04
CA ALA A 143 -8.08 3.03 11.77
C ALA A 143 -6.68 2.85 11.17
N CYS A 144 -5.67 2.77 12.02
CA CYS A 144 -4.31 2.44 11.64
C CYS A 144 -4.04 0.96 11.97
N HIS A 145 -3.60 0.21 10.98
CA HIS A 145 -3.30 -1.22 11.06
C HIS A 145 -1.78 -1.41 11.09
N VAL A 146 -1.25 -2.03 12.14
CA VAL A 146 0.18 -2.03 12.44
C VAL A 146 0.78 -3.43 12.29
N PHE A 147 1.90 -3.50 11.59
CA PHE A 147 2.64 -4.72 11.27
C PHE A 147 4.10 -4.60 11.68
N LEU A 148 4.72 -5.75 11.89
CA LEU A 148 6.14 -5.89 12.15
C LEU A 148 6.75 -6.93 11.21
N GLY A 149 7.73 -6.51 10.41
CA GLY A 149 8.56 -7.39 9.60
C GLY A 149 9.75 -7.97 10.37
N GLU A 150 10.29 -9.08 9.88
CA GLU A 150 11.57 -9.61 10.37
C GLU A 150 12.74 -8.71 9.97
N LYS A 151 12.65 -8.15 8.76
CA LYS A 151 13.58 -7.19 8.15
C LYS A 151 12.86 -5.85 7.93
N SER A 152 13.57 -4.91 7.29
CA SER A 152 12.99 -3.64 6.84
C SER A 152 11.73 -3.88 6.02
N THR A 153 10.72 -3.02 6.22
CA THR A 153 9.43 -3.11 5.53
C THR A 153 9.28 -2.11 4.38
N ARG A 154 10.38 -1.49 3.95
CA ARG A 154 10.39 -0.53 2.83
C ARG A 154 9.78 -1.12 1.56
N GLN A 155 10.17 -2.34 1.20
CA GLN A 155 9.62 -3.06 0.04
C GLN A 155 8.09 -3.23 0.10
N VAL A 156 7.52 -3.39 1.30
CA VAL A 156 6.05 -3.46 1.49
C VAL A 156 5.42 -2.10 1.19
N ASN A 157 6.05 -1.04 1.68
CA ASN A 157 5.59 0.33 1.43
C ASN A 157 5.73 0.72 -0.05
N ASP A 158 6.82 0.29 -0.70
CA ASP A 158 7.07 0.55 -2.11
C ASP A 158 6.03 -0.17 -2.98
N ALA A 159 5.80 -1.47 -2.76
CA ALA A 159 4.75 -2.23 -3.44
C ALA A 159 3.35 -1.62 -3.26
N LEU A 160 3.00 -1.11 -2.06
CA LEU A 160 1.73 -0.42 -1.85
C LEU A 160 1.67 0.92 -2.60
N GLY A 161 2.79 1.64 -2.66
CA GLY A 161 2.92 2.84 -3.50
C GLY A 161 2.72 2.53 -4.99
N GLN A 162 3.28 1.42 -5.47
CA GLN A 162 3.07 0.95 -6.84
C GLN A 162 1.60 0.58 -7.09
N ALA A 163 0.96 -0.14 -6.17
CA ALA A 163 -0.46 -0.46 -6.26
C ALA A 163 -1.34 0.80 -6.33
N PHE A 164 -1.04 1.83 -5.52
CA PHE A 164 -1.73 3.12 -5.59
C PHE A 164 -1.56 3.81 -6.95
N LYS A 165 -0.36 3.76 -7.52
CA LYS A 165 -0.08 4.32 -8.84
C LYS A 165 -0.90 3.62 -9.93
N ARG A 166 -0.93 2.28 -9.93
CA ARG A 166 -1.72 1.47 -10.88
C ARG A 166 -3.21 1.75 -10.77
N PHE A 167 -3.74 1.73 -9.55
CA PHE A 167 -5.15 2.05 -9.28
C PHE A 167 -5.53 3.46 -9.75
N TYR A 168 -4.66 4.45 -9.55
CA TYR A 168 -4.92 5.81 -10.01
C TYR A 168 -4.89 5.91 -11.54
N GLN A 169 -3.95 5.24 -12.21
CA GLN A 169 -3.88 5.19 -13.68
C GLN A 169 -5.15 4.57 -14.29
N GLU A 170 -5.61 3.43 -13.76
CA GLU A 170 -6.81 2.76 -14.22
C GLU A 170 -8.07 3.60 -13.94
N TYR A 171 -8.18 4.19 -12.75
CA TYR A 171 -9.28 5.09 -12.41
C TYR A 171 -9.32 6.32 -13.32
N MET A 172 -8.16 6.90 -13.66
CA MET A 172 -8.07 8.03 -14.60
C MET A 172 -8.45 7.63 -16.02
N ALA A 173 -7.99 6.48 -16.52
CA ALA A 173 -8.35 5.97 -17.85
C ALA A 173 -9.86 5.71 -17.99
N LEU A 174 -10.51 5.23 -16.92
CA LEU A 174 -11.96 4.99 -16.90
C LEU A 174 -12.79 6.28 -16.81
N THR A 175 -12.28 7.30 -16.12
CA THR A 175 -13.02 8.55 -15.85
C THR A 175 -12.78 9.64 -16.89
N HIS A 176 -11.68 9.54 -17.64
CA HIS A 176 -11.30 10.47 -18.71
C HIS A 176 -10.83 9.67 -19.93
N PRO A 177 -11.71 8.90 -20.59
CA PRO A 177 -11.33 8.19 -21.81
C PRO A 177 -10.81 9.21 -22.82
N THR A 178 -9.60 8.99 -23.33
CA THR A 178 -9.09 9.75 -24.47
C THR A 178 -10.05 9.54 -25.62
N GLU A 179 -10.72 10.61 -26.06
CA GLU A 179 -11.39 10.61 -27.36
C GLU A 179 -10.32 10.32 -28.41
N ASP A 180 -10.48 9.22 -29.16
CA ASP A 180 -9.65 8.91 -30.32
C ASP A 180 -9.78 10.08 -31.30
N ILE A 181 -8.78 10.95 -31.33
CA ILE A 181 -8.68 11.97 -32.37
C ILE A 181 -8.24 11.22 -33.63
N TYR A 182 -9.20 10.64 -34.34
CA TYR A 182 -9.01 10.20 -35.71
C TYR A 182 -8.63 11.43 -36.52
N MET A 183 -7.35 11.54 -36.91
CA MET A 183 -6.98 12.44 -37.99
C MET A 183 -7.30 11.73 -39.31
N GLU A 184 -8.37 12.15 -39.97
CA GLU A 184 -8.57 11.94 -41.40
C GLU A 184 -7.53 12.70 -42.23
#